data_AF-A0A538RM81-F1
#
_entry.id   AF-A0A538RM81-F1
#
_cell.length_a   1.000
_cell.length_b   1.000
_cell.length_c   1.000
_cell.angle_alpha   90.00
_cell.angle_beta   90.00
_cell.angle_gamma   90.00
#
_symmetry.space_group_name_H-M   'P 1'
#
loop_
_entity.id
_entity.type
_entity.pdbx_description
1 polymer ?
#
loop_
_entity_poly.entity_id
_entity_poly.type
_entity_poly.pdbx_seq_one_letter_code
_entity_poly.pdbx_strand_id
1 'polypeptide(L)'
;MPEHKQVLVGKLTQMAASKAPLELLQGAAKLEESFDIEPTPGKGRGVGGIRLLTLLPKLREGEAGRSVQRIVLEVFPKTYFIRTISLYEASGNVASFEFSSLQSNIGLGDAFFDLKLPADVEVVKAPVFSTPQ
;
A
#
# COMPACT_ATOMS: atom_id res chain seq x y z
N MET A 1 10.23 -14.56 -7.66
CA MET A 1 9.21 -15.54 -7.27
C MET A 1 9.90 -16.74 -6.61
N PRO A 2 9.26 -17.46 -5.67
CA PRO A 2 9.87 -18.60 -4.98
C PRO A 2 10.47 -19.66 -5.92
N GLU A 3 9.90 -19.82 -7.13
CA GLU A 3 10.42 -20.72 -8.16
C GLU A 3 11.86 -20.46 -8.59
N HIS A 4 12.33 -19.22 -8.49
CA HIS A 4 13.69 -18.84 -8.88
C HIS A 4 14.69 -18.97 -7.72
N LYS A 5 14.23 -19.35 -6.52
CA LYS A 5 15.05 -19.40 -5.29
C LYS A 5 15.85 -18.12 -5.07
N GLN A 6 15.24 -16.98 -5.34
CA GLN A 6 15.88 -15.67 -5.26
C GLN A 6 15.09 -14.73 -4.38
N VAL A 7 15.83 -13.97 -3.57
CA VAL A 7 15.31 -12.88 -2.74
C VAL A 7 16.02 -11.59 -3.08
N LEU A 8 15.24 -10.57 -3.41
CA LEU A 8 15.72 -9.21 -3.64
C LEU A 8 15.69 -8.42 -2.34
N VAL A 9 16.85 -7.90 -1.92
CA VAL A 9 16.99 -7.06 -0.73
C VAL A 9 17.36 -5.63 -1.14
N GLY A 10 16.60 -4.66 -0.69
CA GLY A 10 16.84 -3.24 -0.93
C GLY A 10 16.03 -2.35 -0.01
N LYS A 11 16.22 -1.03 -0.16
CA LYS A 11 15.47 -0.06 0.65
C LYS A 11 14.01 -0.03 0.18
N LEU A 12 13.09 -0.15 1.13
CA LEU A 12 11.64 -0.12 0.88
C LEU A 12 11.21 1.12 0.09
N THR A 13 11.81 2.27 0.39
CA THR A 13 11.57 3.55 -0.32
C THR A 13 12.02 3.55 -1.77
N GLN A 14 12.93 2.65 -2.17
CA GLN A 14 13.47 2.52 -3.52
C GLN A 14 12.83 1.36 -4.30
N MET A 15 12.22 0.39 -3.61
CA MET A 15 11.63 -0.81 -4.21
C MET A 15 10.11 -0.75 -4.33
N ALA A 16 9.44 0.06 -3.50
CA ALA A 16 7.99 0.23 -3.63
C ALA A 16 7.68 1.12 -4.84
N ALA A 17 6.98 0.56 -5.83
CA ALA A 17 6.47 1.32 -6.99
C ALA A 17 5.50 2.46 -6.60
N SER A 18 5.07 2.51 -5.33
CA SER A 18 4.26 3.59 -4.77
C SER A 18 4.48 3.72 -3.26
N LYS A 19 4.99 4.88 -2.81
CA LYS A 19 5.20 5.21 -1.39
C LYS A 19 3.88 5.44 -0.64
N ALA A 20 2.91 6.10 -1.28
CA ALA A 20 1.66 6.52 -0.63
C ALA A 20 0.74 5.38 -0.15
N PRO A 21 0.47 4.30 -0.92
CA PRO A 21 -0.34 3.17 -0.43
C PRO A 21 0.32 2.42 0.73
N LEU A 22 1.65 2.37 0.75
CA LEU A 22 2.39 1.73 1.82
C LEU A 22 2.35 2.55 3.11
N GLU A 23 2.53 3.87 3.02
CA GLU A 23 2.38 4.78 4.17
C GLU A 23 0.96 4.77 4.73
N LEU A 24 -0.05 4.68 3.85
CA LEU A 24 -1.45 4.49 4.24
C LEU A 24 -1.63 3.20 5.05
N LEU A 25 -1.13 2.08 4.55
CA LEU A 25 -1.26 0.77 5.20
C LEU A 25 -0.48 0.67 6.51
N GLN A 26 0.66 1.36 6.61
CA GLN A 26 1.45 1.42 7.84
C GLN A 26 0.82 2.33 8.91
N GLY A 27 -0.25 3.07 8.57
CA GLY A 27 -0.79 4.12 9.44
C GLY A 27 0.19 5.26 9.69
N ALA A 28 1.29 5.33 8.93
CA ALA A 28 2.30 6.37 9.02
C ALA A 28 1.88 7.65 8.29
N ALA A 29 0.95 7.54 7.34
CA ALA A 29 0.34 8.69 6.68
C ALA A 29 -0.68 9.37 7.59
N LYS A 30 -0.51 10.68 7.79
CA LYS A 30 -1.64 11.53 8.16
C LYS A 30 -2.49 11.77 6.92
N LEU A 31 -3.63 11.08 6.86
CA LEU A 31 -4.50 11.04 5.68
C LEU A 31 -4.80 12.43 5.11
N GLU A 32 -5.16 13.38 5.97
CA GLU A 32 -5.53 14.74 5.55
C GLU A 32 -4.34 15.57 5.04
N GLU A 33 -3.12 15.25 5.45
CA GLU A 33 -1.90 15.93 4.96
C GLU A 33 -1.41 15.32 3.64
N SER A 34 -1.74 14.06 3.37
CA SER A 34 -1.26 13.32 2.20
C SER A 34 -2.30 13.23 1.08
N PHE A 35 -3.59 13.38 1.39
CA PHE A 35 -4.68 13.16 0.44
C PHE A 35 -5.77 14.22 0.55
N ASP A 36 -6.40 14.53 -0.58
CA ASP A 36 -7.76 15.06 -0.62
C ASP A 36 -8.73 13.88 -0.52
N ILE A 37 -9.61 13.95 0.48
CA ILE A 37 -10.51 12.85 0.83
C ILE A 37 -11.91 13.24 0.39
N GLU A 38 -12.52 12.41 -0.45
CA GLU A 38 -13.88 12.63 -0.91
C GLU A 38 -14.69 11.34 -0.87
N PRO A 39 -16.02 11.42 -0.67
CA PRO A 39 -16.85 10.25 -0.88
C PRO A 39 -16.81 9.80 -2.34
N THR A 40 -16.65 8.50 -2.59
CA THR A 40 -16.58 8.00 -3.97
C THR A 40 -17.88 8.37 -4.73
N PRO A 41 -17.77 8.89 -5.97
CA PRO A 41 -18.92 9.25 -6.79
C PRO A 41 -19.84 8.05 -7.10
N GLY A 42 -21.11 8.35 -7.36
CA GLY A 42 -22.12 7.35 -7.71
C GLY A 42 -22.86 6.76 -6.50
N LYS A 43 -23.63 5.69 -6.74
CA LYS A 43 -24.47 5.01 -5.74
C LYS A 43 -23.79 3.80 -5.11
N GLY A 44 -22.52 3.54 -5.44
CA GLY A 44 -21.74 2.42 -4.91
C GLY A 44 -21.66 2.49 -3.39
N ARG A 45 -22.03 1.39 -2.73
CA ARG A 45 -21.99 1.24 -1.27
C ARG A 45 -21.19 -0.02 -0.95
N GLY A 46 -20.32 0.10 0.05
CA GLY A 46 -19.68 -1.04 0.66
C GLY A 46 -20.61 -1.80 1.58
N VAL A 47 -20.06 -2.81 2.26
CA VAL A 47 -20.73 -3.65 3.24
C VAL A 47 -21.40 -2.79 4.32
N GLY A 48 -22.62 -3.18 4.69
CA GLY A 48 -23.42 -2.44 5.67
C GLY A 48 -23.94 -1.09 5.17
N GLY A 49 -23.88 -0.81 3.86
CA GLY A 49 -24.38 0.44 3.28
C GLY A 49 -23.45 1.64 3.51
N ILE A 50 -22.21 1.40 3.95
CA ILE A 50 -21.21 2.46 4.15
C ILE A 50 -20.76 2.98 2.79
N ARG A 51 -20.59 4.30 2.70
CA ARG A 51 -20.13 4.92 1.46
C ARG A 51 -18.63 4.69 1.30
N LEU A 52 -18.21 4.36 0.08
CA LEU A 52 -16.79 4.23 -0.25
C LEU A 52 -16.09 5.59 -0.15
N LEU A 53 -14.82 5.58 0.22
CA LEU A 53 -13.98 6.78 0.29
C LEU A 53 -12.97 6.75 -0.84
N THR A 54 -12.83 7.88 -1.53
CA THR A 54 -11.77 8.13 -2.50
C THR A 54 -10.70 8.98 -1.84
N LEU A 55 -9.44 8.56 -1.94
CA LEU A 55 -8.27 9.36 -1.58
C LEU A 55 -7.55 9.77 -2.87
N LEU A 56 -7.42 11.08 -3.07
CA LEU A 56 -6.66 11.69 -4.15
C LEU A 56 -5.33 12.17 -3.58
N PRO A 57 -4.19 11.59 -4.00
CA PRO A 57 -2.89 11.99 -3.48
C PRO A 57 -2.61 13.50 -3.75
N LYS A 58 -2.28 14.28 -2.71
CA LYS A 58 -1.92 15.72 -2.83
C LYS A 58 -0.54 15.90 -3.44
N LEU A 59 -0.36 16.78 -4.42
CA LEU A 59 0.95 17.00 -5.04
C LEU A 59 1.96 17.52 -3.99
N ARG A 60 3.15 16.90 -3.91
CA ARG A 60 4.27 17.40 -3.09
C ARG A 60 5.42 17.79 -4.00
N GLU A 61 6.13 18.86 -3.66
CA GLU A 61 7.30 19.31 -4.41
C GLU A 61 8.33 18.18 -4.52
N GLY A 62 8.81 17.92 -5.75
CA GLY A 62 9.78 16.86 -6.03
C GLY A 62 9.19 15.48 -6.36
N GLU A 63 7.87 15.28 -6.26
CA GLU A 63 7.23 14.02 -6.66
C GLU A 63 6.82 14.00 -8.14
N ALA A 64 7.83 13.90 -9.02
CA ALA A 64 7.60 13.61 -10.43
C ALA A 64 7.27 12.12 -10.62
N GLY A 65 6.17 11.80 -11.30
CA GLY A 65 5.86 10.43 -11.76
C GLY A 65 5.05 9.55 -10.80
N ARG A 66 3.97 10.08 -10.21
CA ARG A 66 3.06 9.23 -9.42
C ARG A 66 2.39 8.16 -10.29
N SER A 67 2.75 6.91 -10.03
CA SER A 67 2.08 5.72 -10.57
C SER A 67 0.61 5.70 -10.14
N VAL A 68 0.32 5.91 -8.86
CA VAL A 68 -1.04 5.91 -8.29
C VAL A 68 -1.69 7.29 -8.37
N GLN A 69 -2.86 7.34 -9.02
CA GLN A 69 -3.66 8.55 -9.22
C GLN A 69 -4.83 8.64 -8.24
N ARG A 70 -5.36 7.49 -7.81
CA ARG A 70 -6.53 7.43 -6.93
C ARG A 70 -6.55 6.15 -6.13
N ILE A 71 -6.96 6.25 -4.87
CA ILE A 71 -7.19 5.10 -3.99
C ILE A 71 -8.67 5.08 -3.63
N VAL A 72 -9.31 3.91 -3.66
CA VAL A 72 -10.66 3.70 -3.13
C VAL A 72 -10.60 2.77 -1.95
N LEU A 73 -11.24 3.18 -0.86
CA LEU A 73 -11.33 2.42 0.37
C LEU A 73 -12.77 1.98 0.64
N GLU A 74 -12.88 0.72 1.01
CA GLU A 74 -14.04 0.17 1.69
C GLU A 74 -13.64 -0.25 3.10
N VAL A 75 -14.53 -0.05 4.08
CA VAL A 75 -14.29 -0.41 5.48
C VAL A 75 -15.37 -1.34 6.01
N PHE A 76 -14.99 -2.18 6.98
CA PHE A 76 -15.96 -2.97 7.74
C PHE A 76 -16.85 -2.08 8.60
N PRO A 77 -18.17 -2.36 8.67
CA PRO A 77 -19.05 -1.65 9.58
C PRO A 77 -18.65 -1.92 11.04
N LYS A 78 -18.92 -0.94 11.90
CA LYS A 78 -18.63 -0.93 13.36
C LYS A 78 -17.15 -0.77 13.72
N THR A 79 -16.23 -1.47 13.05
CA THR A 79 -14.79 -1.38 13.37
C THR A 79 -14.05 -0.34 12.55
N TYR A 80 -14.58 0.00 11.37
CA TYR A 80 -13.94 0.89 10.39
C TYR A 80 -12.55 0.42 9.92
N PHE A 81 -12.22 -0.86 10.15
CA PHE A 81 -11.03 -1.43 9.54
C PHE A 81 -11.17 -1.50 8.03
N ILE A 82 -10.07 -1.29 7.33
CA ILE A 82 -10.02 -1.37 5.87
C ILE A 82 -10.37 -2.81 5.46
N ARG A 83 -11.45 -2.93 4.69
CA ARG A 83 -11.88 -4.18 4.04
C ARG A 83 -11.24 -4.29 2.67
N THR A 84 -11.31 -3.25 1.86
CA THR A 84 -10.80 -3.27 0.49
C THR A 84 -10.02 -1.99 0.19
N ILE A 85 -8.92 -2.15 -0.54
CA ILE A 85 -8.17 -1.06 -1.15
C ILE A 85 -8.06 -1.31 -2.64
N SER A 86 -8.49 -0.34 -3.45
CA SER A 86 -8.26 -0.35 -4.89
C SER A 86 -7.36 0.83 -5.28
N LEU A 87 -6.21 0.52 -5.89
CA LEU A 87 -5.23 1.48 -6.39
C LEU A 87 -5.43 1.63 -7.89
N TYR A 88 -5.71 2.86 -8.33
CA TYR A 88 -5.84 3.21 -9.75
C TYR A 88 -4.59 3.96 -10.19
N GLU A 89 -3.92 3.41 -11.18
CA GLU A 89 -2.67 3.97 -11.70
C GLU A 89 -2.89 4.79 -12.97
N ALA A 90 -1.93 5.66 -13.30
CA ALA A 90 -1.95 6.49 -14.51
C ALA A 90 -1.95 5.67 -15.81
N SER A 91 -1.43 4.43 -15.76
CA SER A 91 -1.47 3.48 -16.87
C SER A 91 -2.87 2.91 -17.15
N GLY A 92 -3.84 3.15 -16.26
CA GLY A 92 -5.15 2.49 -16.26
C GLY A 92 -5.18 1.17 -15.48
N ASN A 93 -4.04 0.71 -14.95
CA ASN A 93 -4.00 -0.47 -14.10
C ASN A 93 -4.82 -0.25 -12.82
N VAL A 94 -5.49 -1.31 -12.37
CA VAL A 94 -6.21 -1.33 -11.10
C VAL A 94 -5.79 -2.54 -10.28
N ALA A 95 -5.11 -2.29 -9.15
CA ALA A 95 -4.77 -3.32 -8.18
C ALA A 95 -5.76 -3.27 -7.02
N SER A 96 -6.43 -4.38 -6.70
CA SER A 96 -7.39 -4.46 -5.61
C SER A 96 -6.99 -5.51 -4.58
N PHE A 97 -7.04 -5.12 -3.31
CA PHE A 97 -6.71 -5.96 -2.15
C PHE A 97 -7.92 -6.07 -1.25
N GLU A 98 -8.31 -7.28 -0.87
CA GLU A 98 -9.36 -7.53 0.11
C GLU A 98 -8.76 -8.19 1.36
N PHE A 99 -9.08 -7.61 2.51
CA PHE A 99 -8.66 -8.09 3.82
C PHE A 99 -9.81 -8.82 4.50
N SER A 100 -9.49 -9.96 5.08
CA SER A 100 -10.41 -10.77 5.87
C SER A 100 -9.71 -11.29 7.13
N SER A 101 -10.48 -11.75 8.11
CA SER A 101 -9.95 -12.32 9.37
C SER A 101 -8.99 -11.38 10.11
N LEU A 102 -9.27 -10.08 10.08
CA LEU A 102 -8.44 -9.06 10.71
C LEU A 102 -8.38 -9.26 12.23
N GLN A 103 -7.16 -9.27 12.76
CA GLN A 103 -6.89 -9.29 14.18
C GLN A 103 -6.16 -8.00 14.56
N SER A 104 -6.68 -7.27 15.53
CA SER A 104 -6.09 -6.00 16.00
C SER A 104 -5.28 -6.21 17.27
N ASN A 105 -4.17 -5.51 17.40
CA ASN A 105 -3.38 -5.39 18.63
C ASN A 105 -2.94 -6.75 19.23
N ILE A 106 -2.63 -7.73 18.37
CA ILE A 106 -2.20 -9.07 18.82
C ILE A 106 -0.79 -9.13 19.40
N GLY A 107 0.00 -8.05 19.31
CA GLY A 107 1.35 -7.99 19.85
C GLY A 107 2.34 -8.90 19.09
N LEU A 108 2.67 -8.53 17.85
CA LEU A 108 3.70 -9.23 17.07
C LEU A 108 5.09 -8.93 17.66
N GLY A 109 5.86 -9.97 17.98
CA GLY A 109 7.24 -9.82 18.44
C GLY A 109 8.23 -9.58 17.29
N ASP A 110 9.38 -8.98 17.59
CA ASP A 110 10.40 -8.57 16.60
C ASP A 110 10.82 -9.70 15.65
N ALA A 111 10.92 -10.93 16.17
CA ALA A 111 11.29 -12.12 15.38
C ALA A 111 10.32 -12.45 14.24
N PHE A 112 9.11 -11.89 14.24
CA PHE A 112 8.16 -11.98 13.13
C PHE A 112 8.64 -11.20 11.89
N PHE A 113 9.38 -10.12 12.12
CA PHE A 113 9.92 -9.25 11.08
C PHE A 113 11.34 -9.65 10.65
N ASP A 114 11.94 -10.66 11.31
CA ASP A 114 13.22 -11.24 10.93
C ASP A 114 13.05 -12.21 9.76
N LEU A 115 13.52 -11.80 8.59
CA LEU A 115 13.50 -12.66 7.39
C LEU A 115 14.49 -13.82 7.54
N LYS A 116 13.96 -15.04 7.68
CA LYS A 116 14.76 -16.28 7.68
C LYS A 116 14.71 -16.94 6.31
N LEU A 117 15.84 -16.95 5.62
CA LEU A 117 15.96 -17.53 4.29
C LEU A 117 16.38 -19.01 4.34
N PRO A 118 15.76 -19.88 3.51
CA PRO A 118 16.28 -21.22 3.27
C PRO A 118 17.70 -21.20 2.71
N ALA A 119 18.47 -22.26 2.97
CA ALA A 119 19.89 -22.32 2.62
C ALA A 119 20.18 -22.32 1.11
N ASP A 120 19.19 -22.68 0.28
CA ASP A 120 19.29 -22.78 -1.17
C ASP A 120 18.78 -21.53 -1.90
N VAL A 121 18.53 -20.44 -1.16
CA VAL A 121 18.07 -19.16 -1.71
C VAL A 121 19.24 -18.22 -1.97
N GLU A 122 19.32 -17.73 -3.19
CA GLU A 122 20.24 -16.66 -3.59
C GLU A 122 19.69 -15.30 -3.15
N VAL A 123 20.57 -14.47 -2.56
CA VAL A 123 20.24 -13.11 -2.14
C VAL A 123 20.82 -12.12 -3.13
N VAL A 124 19.94 -11.44 -3.86
CA VAL A 124 20.28 -10.39 -4.82
C VAL A 124 20.05 -9.03 -4.18
N LYS A 125 21.07 -8.18 -4.14
CA LYS A 125 20.90 -6.79 -3.69
C LYS A 125 20.30 -5.96 -4.82
N ALA A 126 19.18 -5.29 -4.55
CA ALA A 126 18.56 -4.41 -5.53
C ALA A 126 19.56 -3.28 -5.91
N PRO A 127 19.66 -2.90 -7.20
CA PRO A 127 20.51 -1.81 -7.61
C PRO A 127 20.05 -0.51 -6.93
N VAL A 128 21.00 0.22 -6.35
CA VAL A 128 20.76 1.56 -5.83
C VAL A 128 20.72 2.48 -7.05
N PHE A 129 19.54 2.94 -7.45
CA PHE A 129 19.45 4.01 -8.44
C PHE A 129 20.00 5.29 -7.79
N SER A 130 21.25 5.62 -8.07
CA SER A 130 21.82 6.94 -7.73
C SER A 130 21.12 8.00 -8.58
N THR A 131 20.47 8.96 -7.92
CA THR A 131 20.08 10.22 -8.56
C THR A 131 21.35 10.89 -9.11
N PRO A 132 21.37 11.36 -10.38
CA PRO A 132 22.46 12.17 -10.90
C PRO A 132 22.67 13.40 -10.00
N GLN A 133 23.93 13.73 -9.73
CA GLN A 133 24.32 14.95 -9.01
C GLN A 133 24.00 16.22 -9.79
#